data_AF-A0A951WGA6-F1
#
_entry.id   AF-A0A951WGA6-F1
#
_cell.length_a   1.000
_cell.length_b   1.000
_cell.length_c   1.000
_cell.angle_alpha   90.00
_cell.angle_beta   90.00
_cell.angle_gamma   90.00
#
_symmetry.space_group_name_H-M   'P 1'
#
loop_
_entity.id
_entity.type
_entity.pdbx_description
1 polymer ?
#
loop_
_entity_poly.entity_id
_entity_poly.type
_entity_poly.pdbx_seq_one_letter_code
_entity_poly.pdbx_strand_id
1 'polypeptide(L)'
;MIFKKMLLFSLIFTAFSFAQAPELVVRQEGTMFINPKVSPDGKLLAFTQEGYRGLFIMNDKNEITKITDDPAAGFGFSWLHDNSGIVARPAKYDGMKRSNGAAIYYLNGNAPVEISEFSTKTTTLPGVSTGGEVFFLQNGVVHAYSNTSRSSEERSPAGVAAFIENDKISVTTTAGEKRVIEPVKGERCINAALSPDGNKVVFEVMGGDLYIINSDGTGLIDLGTGYRGAWSPDSKKVTYMLTTDDGHQLTSSQIYTVNADGTNKTKITNFSHFLPIDPSFSADGKFIYFANITDGSIMKISAEAAK
;
A
#
# COMPACT_ATOMS: atom_id res chain seq x y z
N MET A 1 -40.94 -10.23 -65.00
CA MET A 1 -40.83 -9.49 -63.72
C MET A 1 -40.21 -10.45 -62.70
N ILE A 2 -38.88 -10.46 -62.55
CA ILE A 2 -38.15 -11.42 -61.69
C ILE A 2 -37.49 -10.63 -60.56
N PHE A 3 -37.96 -10.84 -59.33
CA PHE A 3 -37.40 -10.24 -58.11
C PHE A 3 -36.07 -10.95 -57.75
N LYS A 4 -34.96 -10.21 -57.73
CA LYS A 4 -33.72 -10.65 -57.07
C LYS A 4 -33.85 -10.40 -55.56
N LYS A 5 -33.89 -11.47 -54.76
CA LYS A 5 -33.68 -11.41 -53.31
C LYS A 5 -32.21 -11.11 -53.04
N MET A 6 -31.93 -10.02 -52.34
CA MET A 6 -30.60 -9.65 -51.85
C MET A 6 -30.48 -10.22 -50.43
N LEU A 7 -29.61 -11.22 -50.24
CA LEU A 7 -29.27 -11.74 -48.90
C LEU A 7 -28.33 -10.74 -48.22
N LEU A 8 -28.76 -10.18 -47.08
CA LEU A 8 -27.87 -9.47 -46.16
C LEU A 8 -27.09 -10.51 -45.36
N PHE A 9 -25.76 -10.56 -45.52
CA PHE A 9 -24.87 -11.22 -44.57
C PHE A 9 -24.59 -10.26 -43.42
N SER A 10 -25.15 -10.56 -42.24
CA SER A 10 -24.73 -9.92 -40.99
C SER A 10 -23.39 -10.52 -40.57
N LEU A 11 -22.32 -9.73 -40.62
CA LEU A 11 -21.08 -10.08 -39.93
C LEU A 11 -21.30 -9.86 -38.43
N ILE A 12 -21.36 -10.96 -37.68
CA ILE A 12 -21.23 -10.94 -36.23
C ILE A 12 -19.74 -10.73 -35.93
N PHE A 13 -19.34 -9.52 -35.55
CA PHE A 13 -18.05 -9.29 -34.91
C PHE A 13 -18.14 -9.84 -33.48
N THR A 14 -17.62 -11.05 -33.26
CA THR A 14 -17.24 -11.48 -31.91
C THR A 14 -16.06 -10.63 -31.47
N ALA A 15 -16.31 -9.63 -30.61
CA ALA A 15 -15.26 -8.91 -29.92
C ALA A 15 -14.56 -9.89 -28.97
N PHE A 16 -13.33 -10.27 -29.31
CA PHE A 16 -12.43 -10.85 -28.32
C PHE A 16 -12.02 -9.73 -27.37
N SER A 17 -12.48 -9.80 -26.11
CA SER A 17 -11.92 -8.99 -25.03
C SER A 17 -10.47 -9.46 -24.83
N PHE A 18 -9.51 -8.70 -25.32
CA PHE A 18 -8.12 -8.91 -24.93
C PHE A 18 -7.99 -8.45 -23.49
N ALA A 19 -7.63 -9.37 -22.59
CA ALA A 19 -7.23 -9.01 -21.24
C ALA A 19 -6.18 -7.89 -21.33
N GLN A 20 -6.37 -6.82 -20.57
CA GLN A 20 -5.46 -5.68 -20.61
C GLN A 20 -4.06 -6.14 -20.21
N ALA A 21 -3.08 -5.94 -21.10
CA ALA A 21 -1.70 -6.27 -20.81
C ALA A 21 -1.13 -5.27 -19.78
N PRO A 22 -0.34 -5.74 -18.81
CA PRO A 22 0.34 -4.86 -17.88
C PRO A 22 1.49 -4.16 -18.59
N GLU A 23 1.71 -2.89 -18.25
CA GLU A 23 2.80 -2.06 -18.77
C GLU A 23 4.00 -2.18 -17.84
N LEU A 24 5.19 -2.41 -18.40
CA LEU A 24 6.44 -2.38 -17.65
C LEU A 24 6.78 -0.94 -17.25
N VAL A 25 7.03 -0.72 -15.95
CA VAL A 25 7.37 0.59 -15.39
C VAL A 25 8.85 0.65 -15.01
N VAL A 26 9.33 -0.33 -14.22
CA VAL A 26 10.73 -0.38 -13.76
C VAL A 26 11.25 -1.80 -13.92
N ARG A 27 12.45 -1.95 -14.46
CA ARG A 27 13.23 -3.19 -14.36
C ARG A 27 14.71 -2.88 -14.37
N GLN A 28 15.45 -3.54 -13.49
CA GLN A 28 16.89 -3.53 -13.50
C GLN A 28 17.38 -4.96 -13.31
N GLU A 29 18.25 -5.43 -14.21
CA GLU A 29 18.76 -6.80 -14.18
C GLU A 29 19.44 -7.10 -12.83
N GLY A 30 19.12 -8.26 -12.25
CA GLY A 30 19.64 -8.69 -10.94
C GLY A 30 19.10 -7.90 -9.75
N THR A 31 18.11 -7.04 -9.93
CA THR A 31 17.53 -6.24 -8.84
C THR A 31 16.05 -6.55 -8.65
N MET A 32 15.69 -6.90 -7.42
CA MET A 32 14.31 -7.14 -7.00
C MET A 32 13.69 -5.87 -6.41
N PHE A 33 12.87 -5.16 -7.17
CA PHE A 33 12.09 -4.04 -6.65
C PHE A 33 10.71 -4.50 -6.16
N ILE A 34 10.27 -3.95 -5.03
CA ILE A 34 9.01 -4.31 -4.37
C ILE A 34 8.32 -3.07 -3.75
N ASN A 35 7.07 -3.24 -3.29
CA ASN A 35 6.28 -2.22 -2.59
C ASN A 35 6.18 -0.86 -3.31
N PRO A 36 5.70 -0.81 -4.57
CA PRO A 36 5.53 0.44 -5.31
C PRO A 36 4.41 1.31 -4.71
N LYS A 37 4.64 2.62 -4.58
CA LYS A 37 3.64 3.60 -4.13
C LYS A 37 3.80 4.93 -4.88
N VAL A 38 2.73 5.38 -5.54
CA VAL A 38 2.71 6.67 -6.24
C VAL A 38 2.59 7.84 -5.25
N SER A 39 3.26 8.96 -5.53
CA SER A 39 3.16 10.19 -4.72
C SER A 39 1.74 10.77 -4.77
N PRO A 40 1.32 11.53 -3.74
CA PRO A 40 0.01 12.18 -3.71
C PRO A 40 -0.30 13.03 -4.95
N ASP A 41 0.69 13.70 -5.54
CA ASP A 41 0.51 14.49 -6.77
C ASP A 41 0.62 13.68 -8.08
N GLY A 42 0.89 12.38 -7.99
CA GLY A 42 0.97 11.47 -9.13
C GLY A 42 2.28 11.51 -9.94
N LYS A 43 3.27 12.32 -9.54
CA LYS A 43 4.48 12.55 -10.36
C LYS A 43 5.65 11.64 -10.07
N LEU A 44 5.71 11.06 -8.88
CA LEU A 44 6.80 10.19 -8.44
C LEU A 44 6.27 8.81 -8.08
N LEU A 45 7.08 7.79 -8.34
CA LEU A 45 6.85 6.44 -7.86
C LEU A 45 7.95 6.08 -6.87
N ALA A 46 7.58 5.81 -5.61
CA ALA A 46 8.50 5.27 -4.61
C ALA A 46 8.43 3.74 -4.58
N PHE A 47 9.56 3.10 -4.31
CA PHE A 47 9.67 1.65 -4.14
C PHE A 47 10.92 1.31 -3.33
N THR A 48 11.06 0.03 -2.96
CA THR A 48 12.21 -0.49 -2.21
C THR A 48 12.79 -1.73 -2.89
N GLN A 49 13.89 -2.24 -2.39
CA GLN A 49 14.49 -3.49 -2.84
C GLN A 49 14.11 -4.66 -1.92
N GLU A 50 14.41 -5.88 -2.36
CA GLU A 50 14.34 -7.09 -1.54
C GLU A 50 14.95 -6.90 -0.15
N GLY A 51 14.34 -7.52 0.86
CA GLY A 51 14.70 -7.30 2.26
C GLY A 51 14.30 -5.91 2.79
N TYR A 52 13.51 -5.14 2.03
CA TYR A 52 13.05 -3.79 2.37
C TYR A 52 14.19 -2.80 2.61
N ARG A 53 15.30 -2.98 1.87
CA ARG A 53 16.49 -2.15 2.01
C ARG A 53 16.40 -0.92 1.13
N GLY A 54 16.61 0.24 1.74
CA GLY A 54 16.61 1.53 1.05
C GLY A 54 15.23 1.97 0.53
N LEU A 55 15.22 3.19 -0.01
CA LEU A 55 14.07 3.77 -0.71
C LEU A 55 14.57 4.40 -2.00
N PHE A 56 13.80 4.20 -3.06
CA PHE A 56 14.07 4.70 -4.39
C PHE A 56 12.84 5.44 -4.88
N ILE A 57 13.07 6.49 -5.68
CA ILE A 57 12.01 7.18 -6.40
C ILE A 57 12.32 7.14 -7.89
N MET A 58 11.28 7.07 -8.70
CA MET A 58 11.37 7.26 -10.15
C MET A 58 10.50 8.45 -10.56
N ASN A 59 11.01 9.29 -11.45
CA ASN A 59 10.28 10.40 -12.05
C ASN A 59 9.64 10.03 -13.41
N ASP A 60 8.98 10.99 -14.04
CA ASP A 60 8.31 10.87 -15.34
C ASP A 60 9.28 10.65 -16.53
N LYS A 61 10.58 10.88 -16.33
CA LYS A 61 11.64 10.61 -17.30
C LYS A 61 12.29 9.23 -17.10
N ASN A 62 11.71 8.39 -16.23
CA ASN A 62 12.23 7.08 -15.85
C ASN A 62 13.61 7.13 -15.16
N GLU A 63 13.98 8.27 -14.57
CA GLU A 63 15.21 8.40 -13.81
C GLU A 63 14.98 7.92 -12.38
N ILE A 64 15.80 6.97 -11.93
CA ILE A 64 15.72 6.38 -10.59
C ILE A 64 16.73 7.08 -9.68
N THR A 65 16.25 7.63 -8.56
CA THR A 65 17.08 8.22 -7.50
C THR A 65 16.95 7.39 -6.23
N LYS A 66 18.09 6.97 -5.67
CA LYS A 66 18.13 6.37 -4.33
C LYS A 66 18.05 7.47 -3.28
N ILE A 67 17.02 7.42 -2.43
CA ILE A 67 16.77 8.37 -1.33
C ILE A 67 17.53 7.95 -0.07
N THR A 68 17.56 6.65 0.21
CA THR A 68 18.34 6.10 1.32
C THR A 68 18.74 4.66 1.01
N ASP A 69 19.79 4.18 1.69
CA ASP A 69 20.21 2.78 1.71
C ASP A 69 19.97 2.12 3.08
N ASP A 70 19.20 2.80 3.95
CA ASP A 70 18.96 2.36 5.31
C ASP A 70 18.24 1.01 5.34
N PRO A 71 18.67 0.08 6.22
CA PRO A 71 18.00 -1.19 6.40
C PRO A 71 16.54 -1.00 6.83
N ALA A 72 15.63 -1.81 6.31
CA ALA A 72 14.20 -1.81 6.64
C ALA A 72 13.42 -0.50 6.35
N ALA A 73 14.03 0.53 5.73
CA ALA A 73 13.33 1.75 5.36
C ALA A 73 12.15 1.48 4.40
N GLY A 74 12.24 0.42 3.57
CA GLY A 74 11.18 -0.01 2.69
C GLY A 74 9.99 -0.71 3.36
N PHE A 75 10.11 -1.09 4.63
CA PHE A 75 9.12 -1.88 5.34
C PHE A 75 8.00 -0.95 5.82
N GLY A 76 7.05 -0.65 4.94
CA GLY A 76 5.85 0.13 5.27
C GLY A 76 6.06 1.65 5.33
N PHE A 77 6.69 2.23 4.31
CA PHE A 77 6.85 3.69 4.19
C PHE A 77 5.56 4.38 3.69
N SER A 78 5.46 5.69 3.93
CA SER A 78 4.35 6.55 3.48
C SER A 78 4.87 7.86 2.91
N TRP A 79 4.29 8.30 1.79
CA TRP A 79 4.51 9.63 1.26
C TRP A 79 3.95 10.69 2.20
N LEU A 80 4.66 11.80 2.37
CA LEU A 80 4.09 13.01 2.97
C LEU A 80 3.06 13.62 2.01
N HIS A 81 1.93 14.11 2.52
CA HIS A 81 0.85 14.69 1.70
C HIS A 81 1.29 15.90 0.87
N ASP A 82 2.29 16.64 1.34
CA ASP A 82 2.89 17.77 0.64
C ASP A 82 3.93 17.38 -0.43
N ASN A 83 4.16 16.07 -0.62
CA ASN A 83 5.16 15.50 -1.55
C ASN A 83 6.61 15.88 -1.20
N SER A 84 6.88 16.44 -0.02
CA SER A 84 8.23 16.90 0.35
C SER A 84 9.18 15.75 0.73
N GLY A 85 8.66 14.55 0.97
CA GLY A 85 9.45 13.42 1.42
C GLY A 85 8.63 12.16 1.70
N ILE A 86 9.30 11.21 2.35
CA ILE A 86 8.74 9.91 2.76
C ILE A 86 9.05 9.70 4.25
N VAL A 87 8.05 9.29 5.03
CA VAL A 87 8.26 8.78 6.38
C VAL A 87 8.39 7.26 6.35
N ALA A 88 9.36 6.73 7.11
CA ALA A 88 9.65 5.30 7.16
C ALA A 88 10.22 4.86 8.52
N ARG A 89 10.38 3.55 8.68
CA ARG A 89 10.90 2.90 9.90
C ARG A 89 12.24 2.20 9.66
N PRO A 90 13.35 2.93 9.49
CA PRO A 90 14.65 2.31 9.33
C PRO A 90 15.07 1.49 10.56
N ALA A 91 15.99 0.56 10.35
CA ALA A 91 16.67 -0.20 11.38
C ALA A 91 18.13 0.24 11.52
N LYS A 92 18.62 0.24 12.75
CA LYS A 92 20.04 0.34 13.09
C LYS A 92 20.52 -0.97 13.72
N TYR A 93 21.80 -1.28 13.50
CA TYR A 93 22.44 -2.47 14.03
C TYR A 93 23.65 -2.10 14.88
N ASP A 94 23.69 -2.65 16.09
CA ASP A 94 24.85 -2.63 16.98
C ASP A 94 25.21 -4.09 17.29
N GLY A 95 26.17 -4.62 16.52
CA GLY A 95 26.39 -6.07 16.43
C GLY A 95 25.12 -6.81 16.01
N MET A 96 24.68 -7.76 16.83
CA MET A 96 23.45 -8.54 16.60
C MET A 96 22.17 -7.81 17.04
N LYS A 97 22.30 -6.67 17.73
CA LYS A 97 21.14 -5.94 18.26
C LYS A 97 20.56 -5.05 17.15
N ARG A 98 19.33 -5.37 16.75
CA ARG A 98 18.53 -4.52 15.86
C ARG A 98 17.63 -3.60 16.66
N SER A 99 17.65 -2.31 16.35
CA SER A 99 16.68 -1.32 16.84
C SER A 99 16.00 -0.62 15.67
N ASN A 100 14.80 -0.10 15.89
CA ASN A 100 14.00 0.60 14.88
C ASN A 100 13.52 1.95 15.45
N GLY A 101 13.47 2.96 14.59
CA GLY A 101 12.94 4.29 14.88
C GLY A 101 12.19 4.83 13.68
N ALA A 102 11.50 5.94 13.83
CA ALA A 102 10.84 6.66 12.74
C ALA A 102 11.75 7.77 12.21
N ALA A 103 11.81 7.90 10.89
CA ALA A 103 12.58 8.94 10.21
C ALA A 103 11.85 9.48 8.99
N ILE A 104 12.12 10.75 8.67
CA ILE A 104 11.63 11.41 7.47
C ILE A 104 12.80 11.63 6.52
N TYR A 105 12.62 11.19 5.28
CA TYR A 105 13.55 11.36 4.18
C TYR A 105 12.98 12.43 3.24
N TYR A 106 13.49 13.66 3.37
CA TYR A 106 13.09 14.76 2.50
C TYR A 106 13.73 14.64 1.12
N LEU A 107 13.01 15.02 0.07
CA LEU A 107 13.49 14.96 -1.31
C LEU A 107 14.47 16.08 -1.68
N ASN A 108 14.72 17.01 -0.77
CA ASN A 108 15.62 18.15 -0.99
C ASN A 108 17.12 17.78 -0.87
N GLY A 109 17.45 16.51 -0.67
CA GLY A 109 18.83 16.01 -0.56
C GLY A 109 19.47 16.21 0.82
N ASN A 110 18.74 16.75 1.79
CA ASN A 110 19.24 16.87 3.16
C ASN A 110 19.34 15.50 3.84
N ALA A 111 20.13 15.44 4.92
CA ALA A 111 20.19 14.27 5.77
C ALA A 111 18.78 13.89 6.31
N PRO A 112 18.52 12.60 6.54
CA PRO A 112 17.27 12.14 7.14
C PRO A 112 17.04 12.79 8.51
N VAL A 113 15.78 13.09 8.83
CA VAL A 113 15.37 13.60 10.14
C VAL A 113 14.81 12.45 10.97
N GLU A 114 15.54 12.03 12.00
CA GLU A 114 15.05 11.07 12.98
C GLU A 114 14.04 11.75 13.90
N ILE A 115 12.80 11.25 13.92
CA ILE A 115 11.69 11.87 14.66
C ILE A 115 11.31 11.10 15.92
N SER A 116 11.91 9.93 16.14
CA SER A 116 11.75 9.11 17.34
C SER A 116 13.09 8.56 17.82
N GLU A 117 13.13 8.09 19.07
CA GLU A 117 14.25 7.28 19.54
C GLU A 117 14.28 5.91 18.83
N PHE A 118 15.47 5.32 18.70
CA PHE A 118 15.63 3.96 18.20
C PHE A 118 15.54 2.95 19.35
N SER A 119 14.62 1.99 19.22
CA SER A 119 14.34 1.00 20.26
C SER A 119 14.19 -0.40 19.68
N THR A 120 14.47 -1.42 20.49
CA THR A 120 14.20 -2.83 20.16
C THR A 120 12.72 -3.18 20.35
N LYS A 121 11.92 -2.26 20.92
CA LYS A 121 10.50 -2.45 21.23
C LYS A 121 9.57 -1.78 20.22
N THR A 122 10.10 -1.14 19.19
CA THR A 122 9.29 -0.46 18.16
C THR A 122 8.57 -1.49 17.30
N THR A 123 7.27 -1.66 17.51
CA THR A 123 6.45 -2.66 16.81
C THR A 123 5.61 -2.07 15.67
N THR A 124 5.30 -0.77 15.72
CA THR A 124 4.37 -0.12 14.79
C THR A 124 5.11 0.62 13.66
N LEU A 125 4.40 0.90 12.57
CA LEU A 125 4.90 1.72 11.47
C LEU A 125 4.52 3.19 11.70
N PRO A 126 5.40 4.15 11.39
CA PRO A 126 4.99 5.53 11.26
C PRO A 126 4.11 5.70 10.01
N GLY A 127 3.29 6.73 10.00
CA GLY A 127 2.39 7.00 8.89
C GLY A 127 2.05 8.48 8.78
N VAL A 128 1.15 8.79 7.86
CA VAL A 128 0.57 10.12 7.69
C VAL A 128 -0.94 10.01 7.92
N SER A 129 -1.44 10.88 8.79
CA SER A 129 -2.86 10.99 9.14
C SER A 129 -3.66 11.66 8.03
N THR A 130 -4.99 11.57 8.07
CA THR A 130 -5.84 12.26 7.08
C THR A 130 -5.73 13.79 7.14
N GLY A 131 -5.24 14.36 8.25
CA GLY A 131 -4.91 15.78 8.37
C GLY A 131 -3.53 16.14 7.82
N GLY A 132 -2.75 15.18 7.31
CA GLY A 132 -1.43 15.38 6.71
C GLY A 132 -0.27 15.45 7.69
N GLU A 133 -0.51 15.22 8.99
CA GLU A 133 0.57 15.14 9.97
C GLU A 133 1.16 13.73 10.01
N VAL A 134 2.50 13.68 10.14
CA VAL A 134 3.21 12.43 10.40
C VAL A 134 2.90 11.99 11.83
N PHE A 135 2.66 10.70 12.02
CA PHE A 135 2.51 10.11 13.35
C PHE A 135 3.38 8.88 13.51
N PHE A 136 3.73 8.56 14.75
CA PHE A 136 4.43 7.34 15.13
C PHE A 136 4.07 6.97 16.57
N LEU A 137 4.40 5.74 16.98
CA LEU A 137 4.27 5.33 18.38
C LEU A 137 5.64 5.13 19.01
N GLN A 138 5.78 5.62 20.24
CA GLN A 138 6.94 5.37 21.08
C GLN A 138 6.44 4.91 22.44
N ASN A 139 6.84 3.70 22.85
CA ASN A 139 6.42 3.10 24.11
C ASN A 139 4.88 3.04 24.30
N GLY A 140 4.12 2.84 23.22
CA GLY A 140 2.65 2.79 23.23
C GLY A 140 1.96 4.17 23.21
N VAL A 141 2.72 5.24 23.26
CA VAL A 141 2.24 6.62 23.20
C VAL A 141 2.26 7.11 21.75
N VAL A 142 1.21 7.81 21.33
CA VAL A 142 1.12 8.40 20.00
C VAL A 142 1.84 9.74 20.01
N HIS A 143 2.69 9.95 19.02
CA HIS A 143 3.33 11.22 18.74
C HIS A 143 2.94 11.72 17.36
N ALA A 144 2.78 13.03 17.25
CA ALA A 144 2.63 13.72 15.98
C ALA A 144 3.88 14.55 15.71
N TYR A 145 4.34 14.55 14.46
CA TYR A 145 5.42 15.40 14.00
C TYR A 145 4.89 16.49 13.08
N SER A 146 5.17 17.74 13.44
CA SER A 146 4.81 18.92 12.66
C SER A 146 5.95 19.31 11.73
N ASN A 147 5.69 19.35 10.42
CA ASN A 147 6.67 19.76 9.42
C ASN A 147 7.04 21.25 9.56
N THR A 148 6.13 22.07 10.12
CA THR A 148 6.31 23.51 10.33
C THR A 148 7.24 23.82 11.49
N SER A 149 7.00 23.22 12.66
CA SER A 149 7.84 23.44 13.85
C SER A 149 9.06 22.52 13.89
N ARG A 150 9.12 21.51 13.01
CA ARG A 150 10.18 20.49 12.94
C ARG A 150 10.38 19.79 14.28
N SER A 151 9.28 19.49 14.97
CA SER A 151 9.26 18.90 16.29
C SER A 151 8.22 17.77 16.40
N SER A 152 8.55 16.78 17.23
CA SER A 152 7.63 15.72 17.65
C SER A 152 6.98 16.10 18.98
N GLU A 153 5.70 15.85 19.12
CA GLU A 153 4.91 16.13 20.33
C GLU A 153 4.10 14.89 20.72
N GLU A 154 3.98 14.63 22.02
CA GLU A 154 3.06 13.61 22.55
C GLU A 154 1.61 14.09 22.42
N ARG A 155 1.00 13.77 21.28
CA ARG A 155 -0.40 14.06 20.98
C ARG A 155 -0.88 13.25 19.79
N SER A 156 -2.19 13.17 19.65
CA SER A 156 -2.83 12.69 18.42
C SER A 156 -2.51 13.63 17.23
N PRO A 157 -2.32 13.08 16.03
CA PRO A 157 -2.19 13.88 14.82
C PRO A 157 -3.54 14.49 14.40
N ALA A 158 -3.50 15.54 13.58
CA ALA A 158 -4.67 16.10 12.94
C ALA A 158 -5.34 15.09 11.99
N GLY A 159 -6.66 15.08 11.96
CA GLY A 159 -7.46 14.12 11.19
C GLY A 159 -7.59 12.79 11.91
N VAL A 160 -7.48 11.69 11.16
CA VAL A 160 -7.59 10.31 11.63
C VAL A 160 -6.30 9.57 11.28
N ALA A 161 -5.82 8.74 12.20
CA ALA A 161 -4.75 7.79 11.96
C ALA A 161 -5.17 6.41 12.45
N ALA A 162 -4.85 5.37 11.67
CA ALA A 162 -5.02 3.98 12.07
C ALA A 162 -3.72 3.22 11.88
N PHE A 163 -3.42 2.31 12.80
CA PHE A 163 -2.18 1.54 12.81
C PHE A 163 -2.38 0.24 13.59
N ILE A 164 -1.47 -0.72 13.38
CA ILE A 164 -1.42 -1.93 14.20
C ILE A 164 -0.62 -1.67 15.47
N GLU A 165 -1.18 -2.01 16.62
CA GLU A 165 -0.52 -1.98 17.93
C GLU A 165 -0.89 -3.25 18.70
N ASN A 166 0.11 -4.00 19.16
CA ASN A 166 -0.09 -5.26 19.90
C ASN A 166 -1.07 -6.22 19.18
N ASP A 167 -0.87 -6.43 17.88
CA ASP A 167 -1.70 -7.27 17.01
C ASP A 167 -3.18 -6.83 16.90
N LYS A 168 -3.51 -5.59 17.27
CA LYS A 168 -4.86 -5.00 17.16
C LYS A 168 -4.84 -3.75 16.31
N ILE A 169 -6.01 -3.32 15.84
CA ILE A 169 -6.15 -2.04 15.14
C ILE A 169 -6.34 -0.95 16.18
N SER A 170 -5.46 0.04 16.18
CA SER A 170 -5.63 1.26 16.96
C SER A 170 -5.99 2.41 16.03
N VAL A 171 -6.96 3.23 16.44
CA VAL A 171 -7.41 4.43 15.73
C VAL A 171 -7.31 5.63 16.66
N THR A 172 -6.80 6.75 16.17
CA THR A 172 -6.76 8.02 16.88
C THR A 172 -7.29 9.15 16.00
N THR A 173 -7.80 10.22 16.61
CA THR A 173 -8.35 11.38 15.92
C THR A 173 -7.85 12.68 16.56
N THR A 174 -7.96 13.82 15.85
CA THR A 174 -7.64 15.15 16.43
C THR A 174 -8.33 15.38 17.78
N ALA A 175 -9.58 14.93 17.91
CA ALA A 175 -10.46 15.27 19.01
C ALA A 175 -10.37 14.32 20.21
N GLY A 176 -9.62 13.21 20.12
CA GLY A 176 -9.80 12.12 21.05
C GLY A 176 -8.59 11.25 21.34
N GLU A 177 -8.75 10.47 22.41
CA GLU A 177 -7.83 9.42 22.83
C GLU A 177 -7.78 8.27 21.81
N LYS A 178 -6.64 7.59 21.79
CA LYS A 178 -6.42 6.37 21.00
C LYS A 178 -7.42 5.29 21.42
N ARG A 179 -8.18 4.78 20.46
CA ARG A 179 -9.09 3.64 20.62
C ARG A 179 -8.46 2.38 20.05
N VAL A 180 -8.50 1.29 20.83
CA VAL A 180 -8.11 -0.05 20.37
C VAL A 180 -9.37 -0.80 19.93
N ILE A 181 -9.32 -1.40 18.75
CA ILE A 181 -10.37 -2.18 18.12
C ILE A 181 -9.87 -3.62 18.01
N GLU A 182 -10.72 -4.57 18.43
CA GLU A 182 -10.50 -6.01 18.25
C GLU A 182 -11.58 -6.53 17.30
N PRO A 183 -11.37 -6.42 15.97
CA PRO A 183 -12.40 -6.73 14.98
C PRO A 183 -12.86 -8.19 15.03
N VAL A 184 -11.89 -9.10 15.16
CA VAL A 184 -12.11 -10.53 15.27
C VAL A 184 -11.47 -11.00 16.58
N LYS A 185 -12.29 -11.56 17.46
CA LYS A 185 -11.90 -11.86 18.84
C LYS A 185 -10.79 -12.92 18.87
N GLY A 186 -9.69 -12.63 19.57
CA GLY A 186 -8.57 -13.55 19.73
C GLY A 186 -7.64 -13.67 18.52
N GLU A 187 -7.95 -12.97 17.43
CA GLU A 187 -7.16 -12.99 16.21
C GLU A 187 -6.12 -11.87 16.17
N ARG A 188 -5.04 -12.10 15.40
CA ARG A 188 -3.93 -11.15 15.26
C ARG A 188 -4.09 -10.35 13.97
N CYS A 189 -4.27 -9.03 14.11
CA CYS A 189 -4.40 -8.10 12.99
C CYS A 189 -3.02 -7.63 12.50
N ILE A 190 -2.82 -7.60 11.18
CA ILE A 190 -1.61 -7.11 10.52
C ILE A 190 -1.97 -6.25 9.30
N ASN A 191 -0.97 -5.53 8.78
CA ASN A 191 -1.05 -4.82 7.48
C ASN A 191 -2.28 -3.89 7.32
N ALA A 192 -2.65 -3.16 8.38
CA ALA A 192 -3.76 -2.21 8.31
C ALA A 192 -3.45 -0.99 7.44
N ALA A 193 -4.44 -0.53 6.68
CA ALA A 193 -4.41 0.73 5.94
C ALA A 193 -5.74 1.49 6.11
N LEU A 194 -5.63 2.77 6.50
CA LEU A 194 -6.77 3.69 6.61
C LEU A 194 -7.18 4.19 5.22
N SER A 195 -8.49 4.31 4.97
CA SER A 195 -9.01 4.94 3.76
C SER A 195 -8.66 6.44 3.73
N PRO A 196 -8.44 7.05 2.55
CA PRO A 196 -8.12 8.47 2.46
C PRO A 196 -9.12 9.40 3.15
N ASP A 197 -10.40 9.05 3.18
CA ASP A 197 -11.46 9.78 3.89
C ASP A 197 -11.49 9.54 5.42
N GLY A 198 -10.69 8.62 5.94
CA GLY A 198 -10.58 8.28 7.36
C GLY A 198 -11.70 7.42 7.92
N ASN A 199 -12.66 6.99 7.10
CA ASN A 199 -13.87 6.32 7.57
C ASN A 199 -13.72 4.81 7.73
N LYS A 200 -12.76 4.18 7.06
CA LYS A 200 -12.60 2.72 7.03
C LYS A 200 -11.15 2.29 7.12
N VAL A 201 -10.93 1.09 7.64
CA VAL A 201 -9.64 0.43 7.70
C VAL A 201 -9.76 -0.89 6.98
N VAL A 202 -8.87 -1.14 6.01
CA VAL A 202 -8.63 -2.49 5.48
C VAL A 202 -7.50 -3.11 6.29
N PHE A 203 -7.61 -4.38 6.64
CA PHE A 203 -6.59 -5.08 7.42
C PHE A 203 -6.63 -6.58 7.15
N GLU A 204 -5.56 -7.27 7.51
CA GLU A 204 -5.45 -8.72 7.41
C GLU A 204 -5.52 -9.33 8.81
N VAL A 205 -6.12 -10.52 8.90
CA VAL A 205 -5.95 -11.40 10.06
C VAL A 205 -4.88 -12.44 9.72
N MET A 206 -3.97 -12.69 10.67
CA MET A 206 -2.97 -13.74 10.55
C MET A 206 -3.66 -15.09 10.32
N GLY A 207 -3.45 -15.69 9.15
CA GLY A 207 -4.25 -16.83 8.68
C GLY A 207 -4.77 -16.62 7.26
N GLY A 208 -4.86 -15.36 6.81
CA GLY A 208 -4.92 -15.00 5.40
C GLY A 208 -6.20 -14.34 4.92
N ASP A 209 -7.12 -14.03 5.82
CA ASP A 209 -8.35 -13.32 5.47
C ASP A 209 -8.18 -11.80 5.56
N LEU A 210 -8.82 -11.12 4.60
CA LEU A 210 -8.82 -9.68 4.47
C LEU A 210 -10.18 -9.13 4.90
N TYR A 211 -10.15 -8.04 5.66
CA TYR A 211 -11.34 -7.42 6.21
C TYR A 211 -11.37 -5.92 5.94
N ILE A 212 -12.58 -5.36 5.89
CA ILE A 212 -12.84 -3.93 5.98
C ILE A 212 -13.67 -3.67 7.23
N ILE A 213 -13.32 -2.65 8.01
CA ILE A 213 -14.09 -2.21 9.17
C ILE A 213 -14.21 -0.68 9.15
N ASN A 214 -15.27 -0.12 9.73
CA ASN A 214 -15.33 1.31 9.97
C ASN A 214 -14.25 1.71 11.00
N SER A 215 -13.73 2.93 10.89
CA SER A 215 -12.72 3.44 11.84
C SER A 215 -13.26 3.60 13.27
N ASP A 216 -14.59 3.59 13.45
CA ASP A 216 -15.27 3.49 14.73
C ASP A 216 -15.45 2.04 15.24
N GLY A 217 -14.87 1.06 14.56
CA GLY A 217 -14.93 -0.36 14.93
C GLY A 217 -16.25 -1.06 14.63
N THR A 218 -17.18 -0.44 13.91
CA THR A 218 -18.43 -1.09 13.47
C THR A 218 -18.35 -1.58 12.02
N GLY A 219 -19.36 -2.34 11.57
CA GLY A 219 -19.52 -2.67 10.15
C GLY A 219 -18.38 -3.53 9.58
N LEU A 220 -17.94 -4.55 10.31
CA LEU A 220 -16.94 -5.51 9.84
C LEU A 220 -17.46 -6.27 8.61
N ILE A 221 -16.67 -6.27 7.55
CA ILE A 221 -16.91 -6.95 6.29
C ILE A 221 -15.76 -7.93 6.06
N ASP A 222 -16.10 -9.21 5.89
CA ASP A 222 -15.17 -10.27 5.51
C ASP A 222 -15.06 -10.35 3.97
N LEU A 223 -13.84 -10.25 3.44
CA LEU A 223 -13.56 -10.35 2.00
C LEU A 223 -13.03 -11.73 1.59
N GLY A 224 -12.90 -12.65 2.56
CA GLY A 224 -12.22 -13.93 2.48
C GLY A 224 -10.72 -13.76 2.29
N THR A 225 -10.09 -14.81 1.75
CA THR A 225 -8.63 -14.84 1.56
C THR A 225 -8.14 -13.69 0.68
N GLY A 226 -7.15 -12.95 1.18
CA GLY A 226 -6.54 -11.82 0.52
C GLY A 226 -5.47 -11.14 1.39
N TYR A 227 -4.53 -10.44 0.73
CA TYR A 227 -3.37 -9.85 1.38
C TYR A 227 -3.02 -8.49 0.76
N ARG A 228 -2.28 -7.67 1.52
CA ARG A 228 -1.75 -6.35 1.13
C ARG A 228 -2.83 -5.42 0.57
N GLY A 229 -3.92 -5.26 1.33
CA GLY A 229 -5.01 -4.35 0.99
C GLY A 229 -4.56 -2.89 0.91
N ALA A 230 -4.91 -2.20 -0.17
CA ALA A 230 -4.63 -0.77 -0.37
C ALA A 230 -5.85 -0.04 -0.94
N TRP A 231 -6.14 1.15 -0.41
CA TRP A 231 -7.30 1.94 -0.81
C TRP A 231 -7.08 2.72 -2.12
N SER A 232 -8.15 2.87 -2.89
CA SER A 232 -8.22 3.86 -3.97
C SER A 232 -8.22 5.28 -3.38
N PRO A 233 -7.71 6.29 -4.11
CA PRO A 233 -7.63 7.66 -3.63
C PRO A 233 -9.01 8.27 -3.31
N ASP A 234 -10.08 7.78 -3.94
CA ASP A 234 -11.46 8.20 -3.67
C ASP A 234 -12.15 7.41 -2.55
N SER A 235 -11.44 6.52 -1.85
CA SER A 235 -11.94 5.66 -0.77
C SER A 235 -13.04 4.66 -1.16
N LYS A 236 -13.31 4.47 -2.46
CA LYS A 236 -14.43 3.61 -2.92
C LYS A 236 -14.04 2.16 -3.17
N LYS A 237 -12.75 1.87 -3.35
CA LYS A 237 -12.26 0.52 -3.65
C LYS A 237 -11.03 0.18 -2.83
N VAL A 238 -10.82 -1.12 -2.66
CA VAL A 238 -9.60 -1.72 -2.15
C VAL A 238 -9.02 -2.60 -3.26
N THR A 239 -7.72 -2.49 -3.50
CA THR A 239 -6.93 -3.46 -4.27
C THR A 239 -6.18 -4.36 -3.31
N TYR A 240 -6.01 -5.63 -3.67
CA TYR A 240 -5.31 -6.62 -2.85
C TYR A 240 -4.80 -7.76 -3.72
N MET A 241 -3.88 -8.56 -3.18
CA MET A 241 -3.39 -9.77 -3.83
C MET A 241 -4.03 -11.02 -3.23
N LEU A 242 -4.33 -12.00 -4.07
CA LEU A 242 -4.72 -13.35 -3.67
C LEU A 242 -3.61 -14.29 -4.11
N THR A 243 -2.97 -14.93 -3.14
CA THR A 243 -1.79 -15.77 -3.34
C THR A 243 -2.06 -17.22 -2.99
N THR A 244 -1.30 -18.12 -3.60
CA THR A 244 -1.14 -19.51 -3.16
C THR A 244 0.34 -19.83 -3.05
N ASP A 245 0.71 -20.73 -2.15
CA ASP A 245 2.07 -21.21 -1.94
C ASP A 245 2.11 -22.75 -1.78
N ASP A 246 3.30 -23.31 -1.80
CA ASP A 246 3.59 -24.72 -1.53
C ASP A 246 4.28 -24.96 -0.17
N GLY A 247 4.25 -23.95 0.71
CA GLY A 247 5.00 -23.91 1.97
C GLY A 247 6.45 -23.40 1.84
N HIS A 248 6.98 -23.23 0.63
CA HIS A 248 8.33 -22.71 0.38
C HIS A 248 8.34 -21.42 -0.42
N GLN A 249 7.45 -21.30 -1.40
CA GLN A 249 7.37 -20.16 -2.30
C GLN A 249 5.95 -19.93 -2.81
N LEU A 250 5.70 -18.69 -3.27
CA LEU A 250 4.47 -18.38 -3.99
C LEU A 250 4.40 -19.20 -5.29
N THR A 251 3.29 -19.88 -5.50
CA THR A 251 2.97 -20.65 -6.71
C THR A 251 1.96 -19.92 -7.60
N SER A 252 1.14 -19.03 -7.01
CA SER A 252 0.26 -18.13 -7.74
C SER A 252 0.08 -16.81 -6.99
N SER A 253 -0.15 -15.73 -7.74
CA SER A 253 -0.60 -14.46 -7.19
C SER A 253 -1.42 -13.73 -8.24
N GLN A 254 -2.54 -13.13 -7.84
CA GLN A 254 -3.37 -12.31 -8.72
C GLN A 254 -3.88 -11.09 -7.98
N ILE A 255 -3.99 -9.96 -8.67
CA ILE A 255 -4.55 -8.72 -8.12
C ILE A 255 -6.05 -8.72 -8.32
N TYR A 256 -6.74 -8.31 -7.26
CA TYR A 256 -8.18 -8.11 -7.24
C TYR A 256 -8.50 -6.69 -6.79
N THR A 257 -9.66 -6.21 -7.20
CA THR A 257 -10.31 -5.05 -6.57
C THR A 257 -11.63 -5.45 -5.97
N VAL A 258 -12.07 -4.72 -4.96
CA VAL A 258 -13.39 -4.84 -4.33
C VAL A 258 -13.88 -3.47 -3.92
N ASN A 259 -15.19 -3.24 -3.92
CA ASN A 259 -15.75 -2.00 -3.39
C ASN A 259 -15.57 -1.91 -1.86
N ALA A 260 -15.60 -0.70 -1.34
CA ALA A 260 -15.50 -0.41 0.10
C ALA A 260 -16.61 -1.04 0.96
N ASP A 261 -17.71 -1.47 0.34
CA ASP A 261 -18.82 -2.19 0.96
C ASP A 261 -18.71 -3.72 0.81
N GLY A 262 -17.61 -4.24 0.24
CA GLY A 262 -17.36 -5.65 0.01
C GLY A 262 -17.93 -6.20 -1.30
N THR A 263 -18.68 -5.39 -2.07
CA THR A 263 -19.30 -5.84 -3.32
C THR A 263 -18.35 -5.74 -4.53
N ASN A 264 -18.76 -6.29 -5.67
CA ASN A 264 -18.06 -6.17 -6.96
C ASN A 264 -16.58 -6.59 -6.93
N LYS A 265 -16.27 -7.69 -6.23
CA LYS A 265 -14.97 -8.35 -6.28
C LYS A 265 -14.62 -8.70 -7.73
N THR A 266 -13.54 -8.11 -8.23
CA THR A 266 -13.14 -8.18 -9.64
C THR A 266 -11.69 -8.60 -9.73
N LYS A 267 -11.41 -9.64 -10.53
CA LYS A 267 -10.05 -10.08 -10.83
C LYS A 267 -9.43 -9.15 -11.88
N ILE A 268 -8.32 -8.49 -11.55
CA ILE A 268 -7.65 -7.52 -12.45
C ILE A 268 -6.57 -8.21 -13.29
N THR A 269 -5.81 -9.13 -12.70
CA THR A 269 -4.76 -9.88 -13.40
C THR A 269 -5.16 -11.33 -13.60
N ASN A 270 -4.71 -11.95 -14.69
CA ASN A 270 -4.88 -13.37 -14.92
C ASN A 270 -3.66 -13.95 -15.63
N PHE A 271 -2.49 -13.80 -15.01
CA PHE A 271 -1.21 -14.18 -15.60
C PHE A 271 -0.70 -15.50 -15.01
N SER A 272 -0.21 -16.38 -15.88
CA SER A 272 0.40 -17.66 -15.50
C SER A 272 1.93 -17.61 -15.39
N HIS A 273 2.56 -16.59 -15.96
CA HIS A 273 4.01 -16.53 -16.18
C HIS A 273 4.73 -15.54 -15.25
N PHE A 274 4.00 -14.80 -14.43
CA PHE A 274 4.58 -13.93 -13.42
C PHE A 274 3.63 -13.70 -12.25
N LEU A 275 4.18 -13.29 -11.10
CA LEU A 275 3.49 -13.26 -9.80
C LEU A 275 3.39 -11.81 -9.27
N PRO A 276 2.28 -11.10 -9.51
CA PRO A 276 2.08 -9.73 -9.03
C PRO A 276 1.92 -9.66 -7.50
N ILE A 277 2.63 -8.76 -6.83
CA ILE A 277 2.57 -8.54 -5.38
C ILE A 277 2.57 -7.05 -5.03
N ASP A 278 2.21 -6.73 -3.78
CA ASP A 278 2.17 -5.37 -3.22
C ASP A 278 1.43 -4.34 -4.11
N PRO A 279 0.14 -4.57 -4.43
CA PRO A 279 -0.60 -3.67 -5.31
C PRO A 279 -0.90 -2.32 -4.64
N SER A 280 -0.84 -1.24 -5.41
CA SER A 280 -1.23 0.11 -4.96
C SER A 280 -1.86 0.92 -6.11
N PHE A 281 -2.81 1.80 -5.79
CA PHE A 281 -3.44 2.66 -6.79
C PHE A 281 -2.52 3.82 -7.20
N SER A 282 -2.68 4.29 -8.44
CA SER A 282 -2.24 5.62 -8.84
C SER A 282 -3.02 6.72 -8.11
N ALA A 283 -2.44 7.92 -8.02
CA ALA A 283 -3.07 9.07 -7.36
C ALA A 283 -4.43 9.47 -7.97
N ASP A 284 -4.64 9.17 -9.26
CA ASP A 284 -5.91 9.40 -9.96
C ASP A 284 -6.84 8.18 -9.97
N GLY A 285 -6.44 7.06 -9.37
CA GLY A 285 -7.20 5.83 -9.25
C GLY A 285 -7.37 5.03 -10.54
N LYS A 286 -6.78 5.47 -11.66
CA LYS A 286 -6.94 4.81 -12.97
C LYS A 286 -6.08 3.56 -13.14
N PHE A 287 -4.96 3.47 -12.42
CA PHE A 287 -4.02 2.37 -12.54
C PHE A 287 -3.76 1.71 -11.19
N ILE A 288 -3.36 0.45 -11.24
CA ILE A 288 -2.78 -0.29 -10.12
C ILE A 288 -1.33 -0.60 -10.49
N TYR A 289 -0.40 -0.14 -9.65
CA TYR A 289 1.01 -0.51 -9.68
C TYR A 289 1.23 -1.75 -8.82
N PHE A 290 2.17 -2.59 -9.20
CA PHE A 290 2.53 -3.79 -8.45
C PHE A 290 3.93 -4.26 -8.82
N ALA A 291 4.56 -4.99 -7.92
CA ALA A 291 5.84 -5.64 -8.22
C ALA A 291 5.60 -7.05 -8.76
N ASN A 292 6.49 -7.52 -9.62
CA ASN A 292 6.55 -8.90 -10.07
C ASN A 292 7.65 -9.64 -9.31
N ILE A 293 7.29 -10.55 -8.41
CA ILE A 293 8.29 -11.28 -7.62
C ILE A 293 9.12 -12.28 -8.47
N THR A 294 8.71 -12.56 -9.71
CA THR A 294 9.45 -13.48 -10.60
C THR A 294 10.73 -12.87 -11.17
N ASP A 295 10.74 -11.56 -11.47
CA ASP A 295 11.91 -10.90 -12.08
C ASP A 295 12.25 -9.53 -11.47
N GLY A 296 11.55 -9.10 -10.43
CA GLY A 296 11.84 -7.88 -9.71
C GLY A 296 11.35 -6.60 -10.38
N SER A 297 10.59 -6.71 -11.48
CA SER A 297 10.04 -5.54 -12.17
C SER A 297 8.87 -4.92 -11.42
N ILE A 298 8.66 -3.62 -11.62
CA ILE A 298 7.40 -2.94 -11.28
C ILE A 298 6.62 -2.76 -12.57
N MET A 299 5.34 -3.09 -12.51
CA MET A 299 4.40 -3.00 -13.61
C MET A 299 3.21 -2.13 -13.19
N LYS A 300 2.41 -1.69 -14.15
CA LYS A 300 1.09 -1.09 -13.90
C LYS A 300 0.04 -1.66 -14.84
N ILE A 301 -1.21 -1.67 -14.41
CA ILE A 301 -2.37 -2.11 -15.19
C ILE A 301 -3.56 -1.18 -14.89
N SER A 302 -4.58 -1.11 -15.76
CA SER A 302 -5.81 -0.40 -15.41
C SER A 302 -6.44 -0.98 -14.15
N ALA A 303 -7.01 -0.09 -13.34
CA ALA A 303 -7.83 -0.44 -12.19
C ALA A 303 -9.22 -0.97 -12.60
N GLU A 304 -9.61 -0.81 -13.86
CA GLU A 304 -10.83 -1.37 -14.42
C GLU A 304 -10.54 -2.69 -15.14
N ALA A 305 -11.39 -3.69 -14.96
CA ALA A 305 -11.31 -4.91 -15.75
C ALA A 305 -11.57 -4.63 -17.23
N ALA A 306 -10.91 -5.42 -18.10
CA ALA A 306 -11.24 -5.43 -19.52
C ALA A 306 -12.72 -5.78 -19.70
N LYS A 307 -13.45 -4.95 -20.46
CA LYS A 307 -14.85 -5.19 -20.83
C LYS A 307 -14.97 -6.28 -21.88
#